data_AF-A0A954EFQ3-F1
#
_entry.id   AF-A0A954EFQ3-F1
#
_cell.length_a   1.000
_cell.length_b   1.000
_cell.length_c   1.000
_cell.angle_alpha   90.00
_cell.angle_beta   90.00
_cell.angle_gamma   90.00
#
_symmetry.space_group_name_H-M   'P 1'
#
loop_
_entity.id
_entity.type
_entity.pdbx_description
1 polymer ?
#
loop_
_entity_poly.entity_id
_entity_poly.type
_entity_poly.pdbx_seq_one_letter_code
_entity_poly.pdbx_strand_id
1 'polypeptide(L)'
;MTIRSHSSHWLILTFVFLIAGCQNETPEPEQSESSFEKSAPMPVAEALDGQPEISISTLRKRLGADSRAEFTKASGRIVAANLARSGVTDLSPLEGLPLKYLDLTQLNIDSIAALKGMPLEELYLEGTQVSDLSPLAGMPLKILRTEQCPITDISPLQGMKLEQLGLFGTKVTDLSAIAGMPLNTL
;
A
#
# COMPACT_ATOMS: atom_id res chain seq x y z
N MET A 1 -50.05 7.49 18.61
CA MET A 1 -51.32 6.83 18.99
C MET A 1 -51.12 5.31 18.89
N THR A 2 -51.42 4.57 19.97
CA THR A 2 -51.64 3.11 20.06
C THR A 2 -50.38 2.20 20.04
N ILE A 3 -50.13 1.16 20.87
CA ILE A 3 -50.32 0.76 22.28
C ILE A 3 -49.59 -0.61 22.45
N ARG A 4 -49.08 -0.94 23.67
CA ARG A 4 -48.70 -2.28 24.23
C ARG A 4 -47.47 -3.02 23.66
N SER A 5 -46.74 -3.88 24.38
CA SER A 5 -46.62 -4.28 25.81
C SER A 5 -45.63 -5.45 25.89
N HIS A 6 -44.84 -5.53 26.98
CA HIS A 6 -44.57 -6.70 27.86
C HIS A 6 -43.26 -6.40 28.64
N SER A 7 -43.29 -6.05 29.93
CA SER A 7 -43.56 -6.84 31.15
C SER A 7 -42.40 -7.75 31.57
N SER A 8 -41.77 -7.42 32.71
CA SER A 8 -41.31 -8.32 33.81
C SER A 8 -40.29 -7.54 34.70
N HIS A 9 -40.73 -6.70 35.63
CA HIS A 9 -40.89 -6.99 37.06
C HIS A 9 -39.63 -7.54 37.77
N TRP A 10 -38.88 -6.67 38.43
CA TRP A 10 -38.31 -6.98 39.74
C TRP A 10 -38.63 -5.84 40.73
N LEU A 11 -39.59 -6.17 41.59
CA LEU A 11 -39.85 -5.68 42.95
C LEU A 11 -38.53 -5.70 43.78
N ILE A 12 -38.24 -4.93 44.83
CA ILE A 12 -39.02 -4.15 45.80
C ILE A 12 -38.02 -3.27 46.60
N LEU A 13 -38.54 -2.11 47.00
CA LEU A 13 -38.24 -1.22 48.14
C LEU A 13 -36.98 -1.40 49.01
N THR A 14 -36.41 -0.26 49.41
CA THR A 14 -36.46 0.37 50.77
C THR A 14 -35.34 1.44 50.81
N PHE A 15 -35.38 2.61 51.44
CA PHE A 15 -36.26 3.21 52.43
C PHE A 15 -36.06 4.75 52.36
N VAL A 16 -37.10 5.49 52.73
CA VAL A 16 -37.22 6.95 52.82
C VAL A 16 -36.50 7.51 54.06
N PHE A 17 -35.94 8.73 53.99
CA PHE A 17 -35.89 9.80 55.04
C PHE A 17 -35.11 10.99 54.43
N LEU A 18 -35.67 12.10 53.94
CA LEU A 18 -36.55 13.16 54.47
C LEU A 18 -36.03 13.91 55.71
N ILE A 19 -35.42 15.09 55.48
CA ILE A 19 -35.68 16.44 56.07
C ILE A 19 -34.52 17.38 55.65
N ALA A 20 -34.66 18.52 54.95
CA ALA A 20 -35.50 19.72 55.05
C ALA A 20 -34.65 20.94 55.50
N GLY A 21 -34.70 22.02 54.71
CA GLY A 21 -34.17 23.37 55.00
C GLY A 21 -32.86 23.69 54.27
N CYS A 22 -32.62 24.82 53.61
CA CYS A 22 -33.31 26.10 53.50
C CYS A 22 -32.88 26.81 52.19
N GLN A 23 -33.60 27.87 51.89
CA GLN A 23 -33.68 28.65 50.65
C GLN A 23 -32.43 29.45 50.22
N ASN A 24 -32.44 29.76 48.92
CA ASN A 24 -32.16 31.05 48.29
C ASN A 24 -30.73 31.52 47.94
N GLU A 25 -30.69 32.04 46.70
CA GLU A 25 -29.95 33.20 46.20
C GLU A 25 -28.47 33.03 45.78
N THR A 26 -28.28 33.05 44.46
CA THR A 26 -27.07 33.50 43.75
C THR A 26 -26.65 34.90 44.20
N PRO A 27 -25.34 35.18 44.25
CA PRO A 27 -24.77 36.06 43.21
C PRO A 27 -23.28 35.77 42.83
N GLU A 28 -22.93 36.02 41.56
CA GLU A 28 -21.58 36.46 41.10
C GLU A 28 -21.36 37.95 41.50
N PRO A 29 -20.18 38.61 41.38
CA PRO A 29 -18.88 38.22 40.78
C PRO A 29 -17.64 38.61 41.64
N GLU A 30 -16.42 38.37 41.15
CA GLU A 30 -15.31 39.37 41.02
C GLU A 30 -13.91 38.73 40.92
N GLN A 31 -13.38 38.81 39.70
CA GLN A 31 -12.01 39.11 39.25
C GLN A 31 -10.85 39.09 40.27
N SER A 32 -9.84 38.27 39.96
CA SER A 32 -8.44 38.56 40.28
C SER A 32 -7.59 38.38 39.03
N GLU A 33 -7.04 39.47 38.51
CA GLU A 33 -6.05 39.49 37.43
C GLU A 33 -4.69 38.97 37.93
N SER A 34 -4.03 38.10 37.15
CA SER A 34 -2.58 37.91 37.26
C SER A 34 -2.00 37.45 35.92
N SER A 35 -1.24 38.38 35.33
CA SER A 35 -0.01 38.17 34.55
C SER A 35 -0.04 37.21 33.35
N PHE A 36 -0.06 37.85 32.17
CA PHE A 36 0.59 37.47 30.92
C PHE A 36 1.66 36.37 31.04
N GLU A 37 1.45 35.26 30.35
CA GLU A 37 2.49 34.68 29.51
C GLU A 37 1.87 34.17 28.20
N LYS A 38 2.24 34.85 27.11
CA LYS A 38 1.87 34.55 25.73
C LYS A 38 2.54 33.23 25.34
N SER A 39 1.92 32.11 25.71
CA SER A 39 2.36 30.80 25.23
C SER A 39 2.05 30.69 23.74
N ALA A 40 3.11 30.48 22.96
CA ALA A 40 3.06 30.37 21.51
C ALA A 40 2.15 29.21 21.08
N PRO A 41 1.43 29.33 19.95
CA PRO A 41 0.68 28.21 19.40
C PRO A 41 1.62 27.04 19.14
N MET A 42 1.22 25.86 19.63
CA MET A 42 1.92 24.60 19.36
C MET A 42 2.17 24.45 17.86
N PRO A 43 3.37 24.03 17.42
CA PRO A 43 3.57 23.70 16.03
C PRO A 43 2.63 22.53 15.71
N VAL A 44 1.76 22.75 14.72
CA VAL A 44 1.11 21.65 14.00
C VAL A 44 2.25 20.73 13.58
N ALA A 45 2.24 19.49 14.07
CA ALA A 45 3.20 18.48 13.64
C ALA A 45 2.92 18.11 12.18
N GLU A 46 3.23 19.00 11.24
CA GLU A 46 3.58 18.68 9.87
C GLU A 46 4.96 18.02 9.89
N ALA A 47 5.02 16.78 10.35
CA ALA A 47 6.14 15.88 10.09
C ALA A 47 5.80 15.04 8.85
N LEU A 48 5.64 15.72 7.70
CA LEU A 48 5.47 15.11 6.38
C LEU A 48 6.47 15.71 5.38
N ASP A 49 7.72 15.96 5.77
CA ASP A 49 8.72 16.30 4.75
C ASP A 49 10.13 16.08 5.26
N GLY A 50 10.96 15.41 4.46
CA GLY A 50 12.39 15.29 4.78
C GLY A 50 13.13 14.09 4.22
N GLN A 51 12.46 13.10 3.63
CA GLN A 51 13.15 12.17 2.75
C GLN A 51 13.31 12.86 1.39
N PRO A 52 14.52 12.92 0.79
CA PRO A 52 14.71 13.59 -0.49
C PRO A 52 13.89 12.85 -1.54
N GLU A 53 12.78 13.46 -1.96
CA GLU A 53 11.96 12.98 -3.06
C GLU A 53 12.84 12.82 -4.29
N ILE A 54 13.06 11.57 -4.74
CA ILE A 54 13.83 11.35 -5.96
C ILE A 54 13.08 11.97 -7.13
N SER A 55 13.73 12.91 -7.82
CA SER A 55 13.14 13.52 -9.01
C SER A 55 13.09 12.50 -10.14
N ILE A 56 12.10 12.62 -11.03
CA ILE A 56 11.95 11.71 -12.19
C ILE A 56 13.18 11.80 -13.10
N SER A 57 13.73 12.99 -13.32
CA SER A 57 14.92 13.17 -14.16
C SER A 57 16.16 12.51 -13.54
N THR A 58 16.30 12.60 -12.22
CA THR A 58 17.35 11.90 -11.48
C THR A 58 17.20 10.38 -11.59
N LEU A 59 15.99 9.86 -11.36
CA LEU A 59 15.73 8.42 -11.44
C LEU A 59 15.98 7.90 -12.86
N ARG A 60 15.43 8.57 -13.88
CA ARG A 60 15.64 8.22 -15.29
C ARG A 60 17.13 8.16 -15.63
N LYS A 61 17.92 9.14 -15.18
CA LYS A 61 19.37 9.17 -15.39
C LYS A 61 20.08 8.00 -14.68
N ARG A 62 19.69 7.68 -13.44
CA ARG A 62 20.28 6.55 -12.68
C ARG A 62 19.99 5.20 -13.34
N LEU A 63 18.80 5.05 -13.91
CA LEU A 63 18.39 3.85 -14.65
C LEU A 63 19.07 3.72 -16.01
N GLY A 64 19.73 4.77 -16.52
CA GLY A 64 20.21 4.82 -17.90
C GLY A 64 19.07 4.77 -18.94
N ALA A 65 17.85 5.13 -18.52
CA ALA A 65 16.66 4.98 -19.36
C ALA A 65 16.52 6.13 -20.37
N ASP A 66 16.01 5.82 -21.56
CA ASP A 66 15.79 6.80 -22.63
C ASP A 66 14.46 7.58 -22.48
N SER A 67 14.01 8.22 -23.56
CA SER A 67 12.77 9.00 -23.56
C SER A 67 11.49 8.19 -23.39
N ARG A 68 11.52 6.86 -23.60
CA ARG A 68 10.37 5.94 -23.47
C ARG A 68 10.02 5.64 -22.02
N ALA A 69 10.95 5.82 -21.09
CA ALA A 69 10.67 5.57 -19.68
C ALA A 69 9.72 6.61 -19.09
N GLU A 70 8.54 6.18 -18.69
CA GLU A 70 7.51 7.04 -18.09
C GLU A 70 7.35 6.72 -16.60
N PHE A 71 7.06 7.75 -15.81
CA PHE A 71 6.93 7.63 -14.36
C PHE A 71 5.70 8.40 -13.88
N THR A 72 4.93 7.79 -13.00
CA THR A 72 3.77 8.44 -12.38
C THR A 72 4.04 8.68 -10.91
N LYS A 73 3.69 9.89 -10.44
CA LYS A 73 3.73 10.25 -9.03
C LYS A 73 2.34 10.25 -8.41
N ALA A 74 2.26 9.82 -7.16
CA ALA A 74 1.13 10.06 -6.27
C ALA A 74 1.67 10.55 -4.92
N SER A 75 1.10 11.64 -4.40
CA SER A 75 1.52 12.26 -3.14
C SER A 75 3.05 12.44 -3.01
N GLY A 76 3.69 12.95 -4.06
CA GLY A 76 5.14 13.21 -4.06
C GLY A 76 6.01 11.95 -4.06
N ARG A 77 5.48 10.78 -4.42
CA ARG A 77 6.26 9.54 -4.55
C ARG A 77 6.04 8.92 -5.91
N ILE A 78 7.08 8.32 -6.48
CA ILE A 78 6.96 7.54 -7.71
C ILE A 78 6.30 6.22 -7.35
N VAL A 79 5.13 5.96 -7.94
CA VAL A 79 4.28 4.79 -7.63
C VAL A 79 4.05 3.90 -8.84
N ALA A 80 4.37 4.38 -10.04
CA ALA A 80 4.33 3.57 -11.26
C ALA A 80 5.49 3.95 -12.17
N ALA A 81 6.04 2.96 -12.86
CA ALA A 81 7.02 3.16 -13.91
C ALA A 81 6.71 2.26 -15.11
N ASN A 82 6.66 2.87 -16.29
CA ASN A 82 6.73 2.14 -17.55
C ASN A 82 8.16 2.28 -18.09
N LEU A 83 8.89 1.18 -18.13
CA LEU A 83 10.26 1.11 -18.63
C LEU A 83 10.35 0.28 -19.91
N ALA A 84 9.21 -0.06 -20.52
CA ALA A 84 9.18 -0.91 -21.70
C ALA A 84 10.09 -0.36 -22.80
N ARG A 85 11.01 -1.20 -23.29
CA ARG A 85 11.93 -0.88 -24.40
C ARG A 85 12.76 0.40 -24.17
N SER A 86 12.99 0.80 -22.92
CA SER A 86 13.67 2.06 -22.58
C SER A 86 15.19 1.96 -22.45
N GLY A 87 15.75 0.78 -22.70
CA GLY A 87 17.19 0.53 -22.62
C GLY A 87 17.73 0.29 -21.21
N VAL A 88 16.86 0.22 -20.20
CA VAL A 88 17.25 -0.09 -18.82
C VAL A 88 17.81 -1.51 -18.72
N THR A 89 18.97 -1.63 -18.08
CA THR A 89 19.63 -2.92 -17.80
C THR A 89 19.92 -3.15 -16.32
N ASP A 90 19.82 -2.11 -15.48
CA ASP A 90 20.01 -2.18 -14.03
C ASP A 90 18.77 -1.63 -13.32
N LEU A 91 18.15 -2.48 -12.48
CA LEU A 91 16.96 -2.16 -11.70
C LEU A 91 17.28 -1.66 -10.29
N SER A 92 18.55 -1.68 -9.86
CA SER A 92 18.97 -1.22 -8.53
C SER A 92 18.45 0.20 -8.16
N PRO A 93 18.30 1.16 -9.10
CA PRO A 93 17.75 2.47 -8.75
C PRO A 93 16.25 2.45 -8.37
N LEU A 94 15.52 1.36 -8.61
CA LEU A 94 14.12 1.19 -8.22
C LEU A 94 13.94 0.65 -6.79
N GLU A 95 15.02 0.15 -6.17
CA GLU A 95 14.94 -0.49 -4.85
C GLU A 95 14.29 0.43 -3.81
N GLY A 96 13.35 -0.14 -3.05
CA GLY A 96 12.64 0.56 -1.99
C GLY A 96 11.61 1.59 -2.47
N LEU A 97 11.45 1.81 -3.78
CA LEU A 97 10.36 2.66 -4.28
C LEU A 97 9.01 1.98 -4.02
N PRO A 98 7.96 2.74 -3.65
CA PRO A 98 6.64 2.19 -3.37
C PRO A 98 5.85 1.93 -4.67
N LEU A 99 6.47 1.30 -5.66
CA LEU A 99 5.85 1.01 -6.95
C LEU A 99 4.70 0.01 -6.78
N LYS A 100 3.57 0.33 -7.41
CA LYS A 100 2.40 -0.53 -7.56
C LYS A 100 2.32 -1.15 -8.95
N TYR A 101 2.79 -0.42 -9.96
CA TYR A 101 2.86 -0.85 -11.34
C TYR A 101 4.30 -0.75 -11.84
N LEU A 102 4.77 -1.80 -12.49
CA LEU A 102 6.07 -1.80 -13.16
C LEU A 102 6.01 -2.59 -14.46
N ASP A 103 6.37 -1.92 -15.55
CA ASP A 103 6.49 -2.54 -16.87
C ASP A 103 7.94 -2.58 -17.32
N LEU A 104 8.49 -3.80 -17.45
CA LEU A 104 9.86 -4.10 -17.85
C LEU A 104 9.92 -4.77 -19.24
N THR A 105 8.82 -4.70 -20.00
CA THR A 105 8.67 -5.37 -21.29
C THR A 105 9.84 -5.09 -22.22
N GLN A 106 10.41 -6.15 -22.80
CA GLN A 106 11.50 -6.10 -23.77
C GLN A 106 12.74 -5.33 -23.28
N LEU A 107 13.03 -5.41 -21.99
CA LEU A 107 14.33 -5.02 -21.45
C LEU A 107 15.33 -6.18 -21.50
N ASN A 108 16.60 -5.86 -21.69
CA ASN A 108 17.69 -6.84 -21.66
C ASN A 108 18.16 -7.07 -20.22
N ILE A 109 17.29 -7.66 -19.41
CA ILE A 109 17.52 -8.02 -18.00
C ILE A 109 17.27 -9.51 -17.79
N ASP A 110 18.02 -10.12 -16.87
CA ASP A 110 17.89 -11.51 -16.45
C ASP A 110 17.56 -11.66 -14.95
N SER A 111 17.67 -10.57 -14.19
CA SER A 111 17.48 -10.54 -12.75
C SER A 111 16.50 -9.45 -12.33
N ILE A 112 15.61 -9.83 -11.41
CA ILE A 112 14.62 -8.96 -10.76
C ILE A 112 14.83 -8.90 -9.24
N ALA A 113 16.06 -9.20 -8.76
CA ALA A 113 16.37 -9.22 -7.33
C ALA A 113 16.05 -7.88 -6.62
N ALA A 114 16.23 -6.76 -7.32
CA ALA A 114 15.90 -5.41 -6.86
C ALA A 114 14.40 -5.22 -6.52
N LEU A 115 13.52 -6.09 -7.04
CA LEU A 115 12.07 -5.99 -6.81
C LEU A 115 11.60 -6.62 -5.50
N LYS A 116 12.49 -7.34 -4.80
CA LYS A 116 12.13 -8.16 -3.64
C LYS A 116 11.44 -7.32 -2.56
N GLY A 117 10.24 -7.75 -2.17
CA GLY A 117 9.47 -7.12 -1.09
C GLY A 117 8.84 -5.77 -1.46
N MET A 118 8.92 -5.34 -2.72
CA MET A 118 8.22 -4.15 -3.17
C MET A 118 6.70 -4.38 -3.17
N PRO A 119 5.88 -3.34 -2.95
CA PRO A 119 4.43 -3.48 -2.84
C PRO A 119 3.72 -3.57 -4.22
N LEU A 120 4.36 -4.19 -5.22
CA LEU A 120 3.88 -4.29 -6.60
C LEU A 120 2.59 -5.09 -6.68
N GLU A 121 1.64 -4.57 -7.44
CA GLU A 121 0.36 -5.21 -7.76
C GLU A 121 0.31 -5.68 -9.22
N GLU A 122 1.03 -4.99 -10.11
CA GLU A 122 1.14 -5.35 -11.52
C GLU A 122 2.60 -5.34 -11.97
N LEU A 123 3.03 -6.43 -12.60
CA LEU A 123 4.38 -6.60 -13.12
C LEU A 123 4.35 -7.25 -14.51
N TYR A 124 5.02 -6.58 -15.45
CA TYR A 124 5.14 -7.01 -16.84
C TYR A 124 6.61 -7.29 -17.15
N LEU A 125 6.92 -8.55 -17.51
CA LEU A 125 8.27 -9.05 -17.80
C LEU A 125 8.41 -9.56 -19.24
N GLU A 126 7.42 -9.35 -20.10
CA GLU A 126 7.34 -9.96 -21.42
C GLU A 126 8.61 -9.73 -22.25
N GLY A 127 9.16 -10.81 -22.81
CA GLY A 127 10.34 -10.76 -23.66
C GLY A 127 11.63 -10.31 -22.94
N THR A 128 11.68 -10.42 -21.61
CA THR A 128 12.93 -10.34 -20.83
C THR A 128 13.59 -11.72 -20.71
N GLN A 129 14.83 -11.77 -20.19
CA GLN A 129 15.58 -13.02 -19.98
C GLN A 129 15.46 -13.55 -18.55
N VAL A 130 14.48 -13.05 -17.79
CA VAL A 130 14.22 -13.47 -16.41
C VAL A 130 13.82 -14.95 -16.38
N SER A 131 14.48 -15.72 -15.53
CA SER A 131 14.19 -17.15 -15.33
C SER A 131 13.88 -17.52 -13.89
N ASP A 132 14.32 -16.70 -12.92
CA ASP A 132 14.10 -16.90 -11.49
C ASP A 132 13.03 -15.93 -10.97
N LEU A 133 11.92 -16.50 -10.47
CA LEU A 133 10.81 -15.76 -9.86
C LEU A 133 10.89 -15.71 -8.34
N SER A 134 11.94 -16.26 -7.71
CA SER A 134 12.13 -16.26 -6.25
C SER A 134 11.99 -14.88 -5.59
N PRO A 135 12.44 -13.77 -6.21
CA PRO A 135 12.23 -12.43 -5.65
C PRO A 135 10.76 -12.03 -5.49
N LEU A 136 9.83 -12.68 -6.21
CA LEU A 136 8.40 -12.37 -6.20
C LEU A 136 7.61 -13.07 -5.07
N ALA A 137 8.23 -14.03 -4.39
CA ALA A 137 7.55 -14.87 -3.40
C ALA A 137 6.86 -14.03 -2.31
N GLY A 138 5.55 -14.24 -2.15
CA GLY A 138 4.72 -13.57 -1.15
C GLY A 138 4.40 -12.09 -1.44
N MET A 139 4.76 -11.55 -2.61
CA MET A 139 4.38 -10.19 -3.01
C MET A 139 2.88 -10.07 -3.28
N PRO A 140 2.27 -8.88 -3.14
CA PRO A 140 0.83 -8.67 -3.33
C PRO A 140 0.41 -8.55 -4.81
N LEU A 141 1.11 -9.24 -5.71
CA LEU A 141 0.84 -9.19 -7.16
C LEU A 141 -0.56 -9.76 -7.46
N LYS A 142 -1.27 -9.06 -8.33
CA LYS A 142 -2.54 -9.46 -8.95
C LYS A 142 -2.36 -9.81 -10.41
N ILE A 143 -1.46 -9.10 -11.11
CA ILE A 143 -1.16 -9.31 -12.52
C ILE A 143 0.34 -9.57 -12.66
N LEU A 144 0.68 -10.70 -13.26
CA LEU A 144 2.04 -11.05 -13.62
C LEU A 144 2.07 -11.54 -15.07
N ARG A 145 2.79 -10.83 -15.93
CA ARG A 145 3.00 -11.20 -17.33
C ARG A 145 4.45 -11.61 -17.54
N THR A 146 4.65 -12.82 -18.06
CA THR A 146 5.99 -13.44 -18.23
C THR A 146 6.16 -14.08 -19.60
N GLU A 147 5.34 -13.65 -20.55
CA GLU A 147 5.31 -14.21 -21.88
C GLU A 147 6.70 -14.11 -22.53
N GLN A 148 7.10 -15.20 -23.17
CA GLN A 148 8.41 -15.33 -23.83
C GLN A 148 9.63 -15.21 -22.89
N CYS A 149 9.46 -15.41 -21.58
CA CYS A 149 10.58 -15.55 -20.64
C CYS A 149 11.05 -17.02 -20.53
N PRO A 150 12.35 -17.29 -20.28
CA PRO A 150 12.90 -18.63 -20.11
C PRO A 150 12.57 -19.29 -18.75
N ILE A 151 11.37 -19.05 -18.19
CA ILE A 151 10.93 -19.56 -16.89
C ILE A 151 10.57 -21.04 -17.01
N THR A 152 10.99 -21.82 -16.01
CA THR A 152 10.70 -23.25 -15.88
C THR A 152 10.01 -23.61 -14.57
N ASP A 153 10.32 -22.86 -13.50
CA ASP A 153 9.77 -23.06 -12.17
C ASP A 153 8.89 -21.87 -11.77
N ILE A 154 7.66 -22.16 -11.37
CA ILE A 154 6.69 -21.21 -10.84
C ILE A 154 6.31 -21.50 -9.39
N SER A 155 7.03 -22.40 -8.71
CA SER A 155 6.88 -22.67 -7.28
C SER A 155 6.96 -21.41 -6.39
N PRO A 156 7.75 -20.35 -6.72
CA PRO A 156 7.73 -19.11 -5.94
C PRO A 156 6.37 -18.40 -5.92
N LEU A 157 5.48 -18.70 -6.87
CA LEU A 157 4.16 -18.11 -6.95
C LEU A 157 3.15 -18.77 -5.99
N GLN A 158 3.49 -19.91 -5.39
CA GLN A 158 2.56 -20.71 -4.61
C GLN A 158 1.90 -19.91 -3.48
N GLY A 159 0.57 -19.98 -3.42
CA GLY A 159 -0.23 -19.29 -2.39
C GLY A 159 -0.46 -17.79 -2.62
N MET A 160 0.07 -17.22 -3.70
CA MET A 160 -0.25 -15.85 -4.12
C MET A 160 -1.71 -15.74 -4.61
N LYS A 161 -2.23 -14.52 -4.68
CA LYS A 161 -3.61 -14.22 -5.12
C LYS A 161 -3.63 -13.57 -6.50
N LEU A 162 -2.93 -14.18 -7.45
CA LEU A 162 -2.92 -13.71 -8.83
C LEU A 162 -4.31 -13.86 -9.46
N GLU A 163 -4.72 -12.82 -10.16
CA GLU A 163 -5.96 -12.75 -10.95
C GLU A 163 -5.66 -12.96 -12.44
N GLN A 164 -4.48 -12.52 -12.89
CA GLN A 164 -3.99 -12.73 -14.25
C GLN A 164 -2.53 -13.20 -14.23
N LEU A 165 -2.26 -14.28 -14.97
CA LEU A 165 -0.92 -14.81 -15.13
C LEU A 165 -0.66 -15.14 -16.59
N GLY A 166 0.40 -14.59 -17.19
CA GLY A 166 0.79 -14.89 -18.57
C GLY A 166 1.99 -15.85 -18.61
N LEU A 167 1.79 -17.08 -19.12
CA LEU A 167 2.86 -18.09 -19.26
C LEU A 167 3.17 -18.47 -20.72
N PHE A 168 2.55 -17.79 -21.69
CA PHE A 168 2.74 -18.13 -23.11
C PHE A 168 4.21 -18.02 -23.53
N GLY A 169 4.73 -19.05 -24.19
CA GLY A 169 6.13 -19.07 -24.64
C GLY A 169 7.16 -19.26 -23.52
N THR A 170 6.74 -19.61 -22.30
CA THR A 170 7.64 -20.09 -21.25
C THR A 170 7.92 -21.60 -21.40
N LYS A 171 8.72 -22.18 -20.50
CA LYS A 171 9.04 -23.62 -20.45
C LYS A 171 8.40 -24.32 -19.24
N VAL A 172 7.41 -23.68 -18.62
CA VAL A 172 6.68 -24.22 -17.47
C VAL A 172 5.85 -25.42 -17.92
N THR A 173 5.96 -26.52 -17.18
CA THR A 173 5.20 -27.76 -17.43
C THR A 173 4.40 -28.21 -16.21
N ASP A 174 4.85 -27.86 -15.01
CA ASP A 174 4.12 -28.07 -13.77
C ASP A 174 3.34 -26.81 -13.38
N LEU A 175 2.01 -26.94 -13.29
CA LEU A 175 1.09 -25.86 -12.90
C LEU A 175 0.55 -26.04 -11.48
N SER A 176 1.10 -26.98 -10.69
CA SER A 176 0.64 -27.25 -9.32
C SER A 176 0.74 -26.02 -8.41
N ALA A 177 1.73 -25.14 -8.62
CA ALA A 177 1.94 -23.94 -7.83
C ALA A 177 0.78 -22.93 -7.91
N ILE A 178 0.02 -22.93 -9.02
CA ILE A 178 -1.09 -21.99 -9.26
C ILE A 178 -2.47 -22.63 -9.01
N ALA A 179 -2.50 -23.87 -8.52
CA ALA A 179 -3.74 -24.55 -8.20
C ALA A 179 -4.53 -23.78 -7.11
N GLY A 180 -5.79 -23.48 -7.39
CA GLY A 180 -6.68 -22.79 -6.45
C GLY A 180 -6.53 -21.25 -6.39
N MET A 181 -5.68 -20.66 -7.23
CA MET A 181 -5.62 -19.20 -7.39
C MET A 181 -6.89 -18.66 -8.07
N PRO A 182 -7.31 -17.42 -7.77
CA PRO A 182 -8.49 -16.78 -8.36
C PRO A 182 -8.23 -16.26 -9.79
N LEU A 183 -7.57 -17.07 -10.64
CA LEU A 183 -7.22 -16.68 -12.00
C LEU A 183 -8.48 -16.53 -12.86
N ASN A 184 -8.64 -15.37 -13.49
CA ASN A 184 -9.64 -15.13 -14.53
C ASN A 184 -9.01 -15.10 -15.93
N THR A 185 -7.68 -15.01 -16.02
CA THR A 185 -6.90 -15.04 -17.27
C THR A 185 -5.60 -15.83 -17.04
N LEU A 186 -5.30 -16.78 -17.94
CA LEU A 186 -4.08 -17.62 -17.95
C LEU A 186 -3.51 -17.75 -19.37
#